data_AF-A0A1T5FGS8-F1
#
_entry.id   AF-A0A1T5FGS8-F1
#
_cell.length_a   1.000
_cell.length_b   1.000
_cell.length_c   1.000
_cell.angle_alpha   90.00
_cell.angle_beta   90.00
_cell.angle_gamma   90.00
#
_symmetry.space_group_name_H-M   'P 1'
#
loop_
_entity.id
_entity.type
_entity.pdbx_description
1 polymer ?
#
loop_
_entity_poly.entity_id
_entity_poly.type
_entity_poly.pdbx_seq_one_letter_code
_entity_poly.pdbx_strand_id
1 'polypeptide(L)'
;MNSISSIGNYSYNNYINVSAISINEKAQSQVNGLNAGSENIASGQSLLNISDGALGQIGDYLQSIRELAIKASNGTNSYNDRRAIQDQIDQYKQGISDIASNTKYNETYLLDGSRENINIAADSTGSYVSVSGSNATLSALGIEDFDVTDPDFDITSIDDAISKVNNSRSTGGAKSNSLSHADAYNQLASYNTASSSMMKDELQELIDKYHENNKNRLLDRMRMMMQKKDEEQMKRSTMNLTA
;
A
#
# COMPACT_ATOMS: atom_id res chain seq x y z
N MET A 1 10.73 -2.03 -60.56
CA MET A 1 11.03 -0.95 -59.59
C MET A 1 9.97 -0.91 -58.48
N ASN A 2 9.82 -1.96 -57.66
CA ASN A 2 8.75 -2.02 -56.62
C ASN A 2 9.23 -2.52 -55.25
N SER A 3 10.53 -2.49 -54.96
CA SER A 3 11.09 -3.02 -53.71
C SER A 3 11.44 -1.95 -52.66
N ILE A 4 11.35 -0.66 -52.98
CA ILE A 4 11.86 0.41 -52.10
C ILE A 4 10.76 1.00 -51.18
N SER A 5 9.47 0.94 -51.54
CA SER A 5 8.37 1.49 -50.72
C SER A 5 7.89 0.56 -49.58
N SER A 6 8.18 -0.74 -49.67
CA SER A 6 7.76 -1.74 -48.68
C SER A 6 8.65 -1.75 -47.43
N ILE A 7 9.94 -1.43 -47.57
CA ILE A 7 10.91 -1.52 -46.45
C ILE A 7 10.77 -0.32 -45.50
N GLY A 8 10.50 0.88 -46.03
CA GLY A 8 10.27 2.07 -45.20
C GLY A 8 8.98 2.03 -44.36
N ASN A 9 7.88 1.50 -44.92
CA ASN A 9 6.61 1.36 -44.19
C ASN A 9 6.62 0.22 -43.17
N TYR A 10 7.26 -0.92 -43.48
CA TYR A 10 7.38 -2.02 -42.51
C TYR A 10 8.28 -1.67 -41.33
N SER A 11 9.37 -0.93 -41.55
CA SER A 11 10.26 -0.52 -40.46
C SER A 11 9.64 0.57 -39.57
N TYR A 12 8.85 1.49 -40.14
CA TYR A 12 8.19 2.56 -39.39
C TYR A 12 7.00 2.05 -38.57
N ASN A 13 6.16 1.18 -39.14
CA ASN A 13 5.06 0.56 -38.41
C ASN A 13 5.57 -0.36 -37.28
N ASN A 14 6.64 -1.14 -37.51
CA ASN A 14 7.26 -1.91 -36.42
C ASN A 14 7.87 -1.00 -35.35
N TYR A 15 8.52 0.11 -35.71
CA TYR A 15 9.16 0.99 -34.72
C TYR A 15 8.13 1.75 -33.86
N ILE A 16 7.02 2.22 -34.45
CA ILE A 16 5.91 2.83 -33.70
C ILE A 16 5.21 1.80 -32.82
N ASN A 17 4.93 0.60 -33.34
CA ASN A 17 4.25 -0.45 -32.59
C ASN A 17 5.14 -0.97 -31.43
N VAL A 18 6.44 -1.19 -31.66
CA VAL A 18 7.41 -1.56 -30.62
C VAL A 18 7.60 -0.44 -29.58
N SER A 19 7.64 0.83 -30.00
CA SER A 19 7.73 1.95 -29.06
C SER A 19 6.46 2.13 -28.22
N ALA A 20 5.27 1.92 -28.80
CA ALA A 20 3.99 2.00 -28.10
C ALA A 20 3.84 0.83 -27.11
N ILE A 21 4.15 -0.40 -27.54
CA ILE A 21 4.16 -1.59 -26.69
C ILE A 21 5.11 -1.39 -25.49
N SER A 22 6.34 -0.93 -25.72
CA SER A 22 7.32 -0.72 -24.65
C SER A 22 6.88 0.34 -23.63
N ILE A 23 6.19 1.41 -24.09
CA ILE A 23 5.65 2.44 -23.20
C ILE A 23 4.51 1.89 -22.35
N ASN A 24 3.63 1.07 -22.92
CA ASN A 24 2.52 0.45 -22.18
C ASN A 24 2.99 -0.61 -21.21
N GLU A 25 3.98 -1.43 -21.57
CA GLU A 25 4.62 -2.37 -20.65
C GLU A 25 5.21 -1.66 -19.44
N LYS A 26 5.89 -0.52 -19.67
CA LYS A 26 6.43 0.30 -18.58
C LYS A 26 5.32 0.88 -17.71
N ALA A 27 4.25 1.38 -18.30
CA ALA A 27 3.13 1.94 -17.55
C ALA A 27 2.37 0.86 -16.75
N GLN A 28 2.17 -0.33 -17.32
CA GLN A 28 1.61 -1.48 -16.62
C GLN A 28 2.50 -1.92 -15.46
N SER A 29 3.82 -1.95 -15.66
CA SER A 29 4.76 -2.23 -14.57
C SER A 29 4.65 -1.20 -13.43
N GLN A 30 4.42 0.07 -13.77
CA GLN A 30 4.24 1.14 -12.77
C GLN A 30 2.92 0.96 -12.01
N VAL A 31 1.81 0.67 -12.69
CA VAL A 31 0.51 0.36 -12.08
C VAL A 31 0.64 -0.82 -11.12
N ASN A 32 1.28 -1.91 -11.56
CA ASN A 32 1.49 -3.09 -10.72
C ASN A 32 2.31 -2.76 -9.47
N GLY A 33 3.36 -1.94 -9.60
CA GLY A 33 4.17 -1.51 -8.45
C GLY A 33 3.41 -0.61 -7.47
N LEU A 34 2.55 0.29 -7.97
CA LEU A 34 1.69 1.13 -7.12
C LEU A 34 0.65 0.29 -6.37
N ASN A 35 0.03 -0.69 -7.04
CA ASN A 35 -0.93 -1.59 -6.42
C ASN A 35 -0.27 -2.46 -5.34
N ALA A 36 0.93 -3.00 -5.60
CA ALA A 36 1.71 -3.72 -4.59
C ALA A 36 2.09 -2.82 -3.39
N GLY A 37 2.40 -1.55 -3.65
CA GLY A 37 2.60 -0.54 -2.59
C GLY A 37 1.35 -0.35 -1.72
N SER A 38 0.17 -0.23 -2.34
CA SER A 38 -1.12 -0.16 -1.63
C SER A 38 -1.41 -1.39 -0.77
N GLU A 39 -1.11 -2.61 -1.26
CA GLU A 39 -1.26 -3.85 -0.47
C GLU A 39 -0.33 -3.88 0.75
N ASN A 40 0.92 -3.43 0.58
CA ASN A 40 1.87 -3.28 1.69
C ASN A 40 1.39 -2.24 2.71
N ILE A 41 0.87 -1.10 2.23
CA ILE A 41 0.31 -0.05 3.09
C ILE A 41 -0.87 -0.60 3.91
N ALA A 42 -1.80 -1.34 3.29
CA ALA A 42 -2.91 -1.97 3.99
C ALA A 42 -2.45 -2.96 5.08
N SER A 43 -1.36 -3.70 4.82
CA SER A 43 -0.71 -4.56 5.80
C SER A 43 -0.12 -3.75 6.97
N GLY A 44 0.55 -2.63 6.67
CA GLY A 44 1.07 -1.69 7.66
C GLY A 44 -0.02 -1.07 8.54
N GLN A 45 -1.15 -0.70 7.94
CA GLN A 45 -2.33 -0.21 8.68
C GLN A 45 -2.93 -1.29 9.58
N SER A 46 -3.03 -2.53 9.09
CA SER A 46 -3.53 -3.65 9.88
C SER A 46 -2.65 -3.89 11.13
N LEU A 47 -1.33 -3.85 10.95
CA LEU A 47 -0.37 -3.94 12.04
C LEU A 47 -0.57 -2.82 13.07
N LEU A 48 -0.68 -1.57 12.61
CA LEU A 48 -0.90 -0.42 13.49
C LEU A 48 -2.22 -0.52 14.25
N ASN A 49 -3.29 -1.01 13.62
CA ASN A 49 -4.59 -1.18 14.26
C ASN A 49 -4.56 -2.27 15.35
N ILE A 50 -3.87 -3.38 15.10
CA ILE A 50 -3.66 -4.42 16.12
C ILE A 50 -2.85 -3.85 17.30
N SER A 51 -1.78 -3.11 17.00
CA SER A 51 -0.95 -2.47 18.03
C SER A 51 -1.75 -1.44 18.85
N ASP A 52 -2.55 -0.58 18.21
CA ASP A 52 -3.36 0.43 18.92
C ASP A 52 -4.44 -0.21 19.80
N GLY A 53 -5.09 -1.27 19.31
CA GLY A 53 -6.08 -2.02 20.10
C GLY A 53 -5.48 -2.64 21.35
N ALA A 54 -4.31 -3.27 21.23
CA ALA A 54 -3.59 -3.85 22.35
C ALA A 54 -3.08 -2.78 23.34
N LEU A 55 -2.55 -1.67 22.85
CA LEU A 55 -2.17 -0.51 23.68
C LEU A 55 -3.38 0.09 24.40
N GLY A 56 -4.56 0.08 23.78
CA GLY A 56 -5.80 0.49 24.43
C GLY A 56 -6.14 -0.36 25.66
N GLN A 57 -6.06 -1.69 25.52
CA GLN A 57 -6.29 -2.61 26.63
C GLN A 57 -5.26 -2.44 27.76
N ILE A 58 -3.98 -2.24 27.41
CA ILE A 58 -2.93 -1.90 28.40
C ILE A 58 -3.29 -0.59 29.11
N GLY A 59 -3.75 0.43 28.38
CA GLY A 59 -4.22 1.68 28.95
C GLY A 59 -5.33 1.48 29.98
N ASP A 60 -6.33 0.64 29.69
CA ASP A 60 -7.44 0.34 30.60
C ASP A 60 -6.95 -0.37 31.89
N TYR A 61 -6.00 -1.29 31.77
CA TYR A 61 -5.36 -1.90 32.94
C TYR A 61 -4.58 -0.88 33.77
N LEU A 62 -3.83 0.02 33.14
CA LEU A 62 -3.10 1.08 33.85
C LEU A 62 -4.05 2.03 34.60
N GLN A 63 -5.20 2.38 34.03
CA GLN A 63 -6.22 3.16 34.75
C GLN A 63 -6.75 2.40 35.96
N SER A 64 -6.99 1.09 35.82
CA SER A 64 -7.44 0.25 36.94
C SER A 64 -6.39 0.15 38.05
N ILE A 65 -5.10 0.00 37.68
CA ILE A 65 -3.97 0.03 38.63
C ILE A 65 -3.91 1.39 39.33
N ARG A 66 -4.10 2.49 38.61
CA ARG A 66 -4.12 3.85 39.18
C ARG A 66 -5.22 4.01 40.22
N GLU A 67 -6.44 3.54 39.93
CA GLU A 67 -7.53 3.57 40.89
C GLU A 67 -7.23 2.77 42.16
N LEU A 68 -6.63 1.59 42.00
CA LEU A 68 -6.20 0.76 43.12
C LEU A 68 -5.07 1.43 43.92
N ALA A 69 -4.10 2.06 43.26
CA ALA A 69 -3.05 2.83 43.90
C ALA A 69 -3.64 3.96 44.76
N ILE A 70 -4.57 4.76 44.22
CA ILE A 70 -5.25 5.82 45.00
C ILE A 70 -5.96 5.24 46.24
N LYS A 71 -6.62 4.08 46.09
CA LYS A 71 -7.25 3.38 47.22
C LYS A 71 -6.22 2.95 48.26
N ALA A 72 -5.06 2.43 47.83
CA ALA A 72 -3.98 2.01 48.71
C ALA A 72 -3.32 3.18 49.46
N SER A 73 -3.24 4.37 48.84
CA SER A 73 -2.68 5.60 49.45
C SER A 73 -3.48 6.11 50.66
N ASN A 74 -4.68 5.57 50.92
CA ASN A 74 -5.43 5.98 52.11
C ASN A 74 -4.69 5.54 53.39
N GLY A 75 -4.22 6.52 54.17
CA GLY A 75 -3.42 6.30 55.37
C GLY A 75 -4.11 5.51 56.49
N THR A 76 -5.41 5.25 56.38
CA THR A 76 -6.14 4.35 57.31
C THR A 76 -5.98 2.87 56.98
N ASN A 77 -5.49 2.52 55.78
CA ASN A 77 -5.32 1.14 55.37
C ASN A 77 -4.23 0.46 56.21
N SER A 78 -4.51 -0.76 56.67
CA SER A 78 -3.50 -1.62 57.25
C SER A 78 -2.56 -2.17 56.16
N TYR A 79 -1.45 -2.77 56.58
CA TYR A 79 -0.58 -3.50 55.66
C TYR A 79 -1.32 -4.61 54.91
N ASN A 80 -2.19 -5.35 55.60
CA ASN A 80 -2.97 -6.43 54.99
C ASN A 80 -3.96 -5.90 53.95
N ASP A 81 -4.56 -4.73 54.19
CA ASP A 81 -5.44 -4.08 53.20
C ASP A 81 -4.65 -3.68 51.96
N ARG A 82 -3.46 -3.08 52.11
CA ARG A 82 -2.59 -2.74 50.98
C ARG A 82 -2.09 -3.98 50.25
N ARG A 83 -1.79 -5.08 50.96
CA ARG A 83 -1.42 -6.36 50.35
C ARG A 83 -2.54 -6.91 49.47
N ALA A 84 -3.79 -6.88 49.94
CA ALA A 84 -4.93 -7.32 49.14
C ALA A 84 -5.14 -6.47 47.88
N ILE A 85 -4.87 -5.16 47.96
CA ILE A 85 -4.87 -4.28 46.79
C ILE A 85 -3.71 -4.62 45.84
N GLN A 86 -2.52 -4.89 46.37
CA GLN A 86 -1.36 -5.30 45.58
C GLN A 86 -1.64 -6.58 44.80
N ASP A 87 -2.30 -7.57 45.41
CA ASP A 87 -2.66 -8.82 44.73
C ASP A 87 -3.55 -8.57 43.50
N GLN A 88 -4.43 -7.55 43.55
CA GLN A 88 -5.24 -7.13 42.39
C GLN A 88 -4.40 -6.38 41.34
N ILE A 89 -3.47 -5.53 41.79
CA ILE A 89 -2.53 -4.83 40.90
C ILE A 89 -1.66 -5.84 40.15
N ASP A 90 -1.18 -6.89 40.82
CA ASP A 90 -0.35 -7.93 40.21
C ASP A 90 -1.12 -8.71 39.13
N GLN A 91 -2.43 -8.91 39.30
CA GLN A 91 -3.28 -9.49 38.23
C GLN A 91 -3.36 -8.57 37.01
N TYR A 92 -3.49 -7.26 37.20
CA TYR A 92 -3.48 -6.32 36.09
C TYR A 92 -2.09 -6.20 35.44
N LYS A 93 -1.01 -6.24 36.22
CA LYS A 93 0.37 -6.30 35.70
C LYS A 93 0.58 -7.55 34.86
N GLN A 94 0.07 -8.71 35.29
CA GLN A 94 0.12 -9.93 34.51
C GLN A 94 -0.66 -9.77 33.19
N GLY A 95 -1.86 -9.19 33.23
CA GLY A 95 -2.64 -8.90 32.01
C GLY A 95 -1.88 -7.99 31.03
N ILE A 96 -1.19 -6.95 31.52
CA ILE A 96 -0.33 -6.10 30.69
C ILE A 96 0.83 -6.91 30.09
N SER A 97 1.51 -7.73 30.90
CA SER A 97 2.61 -8.58 30.45
C SER A 97 2.16 -9.57 29.36
N ASP A 98 0.98 -10.17 29.53
CA ASP A 98 0.39 -11.09 28.55
C ASP A 98 0.05 -10.38 27.25
N ILE A 99 -0.51 -9.17 27.29
CA ILE A 99 -0.81 -8.40 26.07
C ILE A 99 0.49 -7.98 25.38
N ALA A 100 1.46 -7.44 26.12
CA ALA A 100 2.73 -6.98 25.56
C ALA A 100 3.50 -8.14 24.89
N SER A 101 3.51 -9.32 25.52
CA SER A 101 4.22 -10.49 25.02
C SER A 101 3.45 -11.27 23.95
N ASN A 102 2.12 -11.22 23.88
CA ASN A 102 1.36 -12.04 22.93
C ASN A 102 0.81 -11.27 21.73
N THR A 103 0.90 -9.94 21.71
CA THR A 103 0.42 -9.14 20.57
C THR A 103 1.33 -9.30 19.36
N LYS A 104 0.80 -9.95 18.31
CA LYS A 104 1.52 -10.27 17.08
C LYS A 104 0.75 -9.91 15.82
N TYR A 105 1.49 -9.64 14.76
CA TYR A 105 1.01 -9.62 13.38
C TYR A 105 1.94 -10.48 12.52
N ASN A 106 1.43 -11.47 11.79
CA ASN A 106 2.24 -12.38 10.96
C ASN A 106 3.50 -12.89 11.68
N GLU A 107 3.30 -13.50 12.86
CA GLU A 107 4.37 -14.05 13.73
C GLU A 107 5.35 -13.01 14.31
N THR A 108 5.16 -11.74 13.98
CA THR A 108 5.98 -10.63 14.47
C THR A 108 5.38 -10.02 15.72
N TYR A 109 6.13 -9.99 16.81
CA TYR A 109 5.78 -9.30 18.04
C TYR A 109 5.81 -7.78 17.85
N LEU A 110 4.83 -7.09 18.42
CA LEU A 110 4.61 -5.66 18.18
C LEU A 110 4.91 -4.76 19.39
N LEU A 111 4.81 -5.31 20.61
CA LEU A 111 4.78 -4.54 21.87
C LEU A 111 5.87 -4.93 22.88
N ASP A 112 6.73 -5.90 22.58
CA ASP A 112 7.75 -6.41 23.50
C ASP A 112 9.09 -5.68 23.40
N GLY A 113 9.20 -4.69 22.51
CA GLY A 113 10.46 -3.98 22.25
C GLY A 113 11.51 -4.77 21.46
N SER A 114 11.20 -5.98 20.98
CA SER A 114 12.15 -6.79 20.18
C SER A 114 12.46 -6.21 18.80
N ARG A 115 11.68 -5.20 18.35
CA ARG A 115 11.81 -4.59 17.03
C ARG A 115 11.93 -3.09 17.13
N GLU A 116 12.95 -2.55 16.48
CA GLU A 116 13.14 -1.09 16.39
C GLU A 116 12.21 -0.47 15.34
N ASN A 117 12.22 -0.99 14.11
CA ASN A 117 11.45 -0.43 13.00
C ASN A 117 10.89 -1.51 12.07
N ILE A 118 9.67 -1.29 11.60
CA ILE A 118 8.96 -2.06 10.59
C ILE A 118 8.78 -1.15 9.38
N ASN A 119 9.57 -1.41 8.33
CA ASN A 119 9.57 -0.60 7.13
C ASN A 119 8.50 -1.12 6.16
N ILE A 120 7.49 -0.29 5.89
CA ILE A 120 6.45 -0.60 4.92
C ILE A 120 6.84 0.03 3.58
N ALA A 121 7.11 -0.80 2.58
CA ALA A 121 7.40 -0.34 1.22
C ALA A 121 6.13 0.25 0.60
N ALA A 122 6.10 1.57 0.47
CA ALA A 122 4.90 2.34 0.16
C ALA A 122 4.74 2.65 -1.33
N ASP A 123 5.76 2.48 -2.17
CA ASP A 123 5.64 2.71 -3.63
C ASP A 123 6.60 1.87 -4.47
N SER A 124 6.47 1.98 -5.80
CA SER A 124 7.30 1.29 -6.80
C SER A 124 8.74 1.83 -6.91
N THR A 125 9.08 2.89 -6.19
CA THR A 125 10.42 3.51 -6.15
C THR A 125 11.22 3.11 -4.92
N GLY A 126 10.60 2.41 -3.97
CA GLY A 126 11.24 1.98 -2.73
C GLY A 126 11.14 2.97 -1.58
N SER A 127 10.17 3.89 -1.61
CA SER A 127 9.88 4.75 -0.44
C SER A 127 9.35 3.87 0.70
N TYR A 128 9.89 4.04 1.91
CA TYR A 128 9.42 3.32 3.09
C TYR A 128 8.71 4.24 4.07
N VAL A 129 7.60 3.78 4.62
CA VAL A 129 7.05 4.34 5.86
C VAL A 129 7.55 3.47 7.01
N SER A 130 8.46 4.00 7.82
CA SER A 130 8.91 3.32 9.04
C SER A 130 7.86 3.44 10.13
N VAL A 131 7.38 2.29 10.61
CA VAL A 131 6.55 2.12 11.80
C VAL A 131 7.46 1.63 12.93
N SER A 132 7.59 2.42 14.00
CA SER A 132 8.41 2.04 15.14
C SER A 132 7.75 0.91 15.93
N GLY A 133 8.51 -0.11 16.30
CA GLY A 133 8.05 -1.10 17.27
C GLY A 133 7.88 -0.42 18.62
N SER A 134 6.77 -0.70 19.31
CA SER A 134 6.52 -0.15 20.65
C SER A 134 7.04 -1.11 21.70
N ASN A 135 7.44 -0.59 22.86
CA ASN A 135 7.75 -1.41 24.03
C ASN A 135 6.80 -1.05 25.17
N ALA A 136 5.83 -1.93 25.43
CA ALA A 136 4.83 -1.79 26.47
C ALA A 136 4.98 -2.87 27.56
N THR A 137 6.17 -3.47 27.67
CA THR A 137 6.50 -4.36 28.79
C THR A 137 6.45 -3.61 30.12
N LEU A 138 6.18 -4.30 31.22
CA LEU A 138 6.14 -3.71 32.57
C LEU A 138 7.42 -2.94 32.90
N SER A 139 8.59 -3.50 32.55
CA SER A 139 9.89 -2.83 32.67
C SER A 139 9.97 -1.53 31.87
N ALA A 140 9.57 -1.52 30.58
CA ALA A 140 9.60 -0.30 29.76
C ALA A 140 8.60 0.76 30.23
N LEU A 141 7.44 0.32 30.73
CA LEU A 141 6.45 1.18 31.37
C LEU A 141 6.96 1.73 32.70
N GLY A 142 7.88 1.04 33.38
CA GLY A 142 8.48 1.46 34.65
C GLY A 142 7.68 1.01 35.87
N ILE A 143 6.88 -0.06 35.72
CA ILE A 143 5.94 -0.53 36.75
C ILE A 143 6.19 -1.98 37.18
N GLU A 144 7.30 -2.59 36.73
CA GLU A 144 7.70 -3.95 37.10
C GLU A 144 7.75 -4.12 38.63
N ASP A 145 8.39 -3.17 39.31
CA ASP A 145 8.57 -3.18 40.76
C ASP A 145 7.53 -2.32 41.50
N PHE A 146 6.45 -1.92 40.85
CA PHE A 146 5.40 -1.12 41.49
C PHE A 146 4.72 -1.93 42.59
N ASP A 147 4.87 -1.47 43.84
CA ASP A 147 4.39 -2.11 45.06
C ASP A 147 3.70 -1.08 45.96
N VAL A 148 2.39 -1.24 46.18
CA VAL A 148 1.60 -0.34 47.03
C VAL A 148 1.62 -0.73 48.50
N THR A 149 2.31 -1.82 48.89
CA THR A 149 2.42 -2.21 50.30
C THR A 149 3.32 -1.28 51.11
N ASP A 150 4.29 -0.66 50.42
CA ASP A 150 5.10 0.45 50.93
C ASP A 150 4.25 1.73 51.05
N PRO A 151 4.02 2.31 52.23
CA PRO A 151 3.24 3.55 52.38
C PRO A 151 3.74 4.73 51.55
N ASP A 152 5.02 4.74 51.15
CA ASP A 152 5.67 5.83 50.43
C ASP A 152 5.74 5.59 48.91
N PHE A 153 4.95 4.65 48.36
CA PHE A 153 4.94 4.37 46.92
C PHE A 153 4.60 5.61 46.07
N ASP A 154 5.22 5.69 44.90
CA ASP A 154 5.03 6.82 43.97
C ASP A 154 3.97 6.50 42.92
N ILE A 155 2.77 7.07 43.09
CA ILE A 155 1.68 6.96 42.12
C ILE A 155 2.01 7.54 40.75
N THR A 156 2.95 8.49 40.66
CA THR A 156 3.30 9.15 39.39
C THR A 156 3.94 8.17 38.40
N SER A 157 4.52 7.06 38.88
CA SER A 157 4.99 5.96 38.02
C SER A 157 3.87 5.40 37.11
N ILE A 158 2.62 5.35 37.59
CA ILE A 158 1.47 4.90 36.80
C ILE A 158 1.03 5.98 35.81
N ASP A 159 1.07 7.25 36.20
CA ASP A 159 0.77 8.38 35.31
C ASP A 159 1.79 8.48 34.16
N ASP A 160 3.07 8.21 34.44
CA ASP A 160 4.13 8.11 33.46
C ASP A 160 3.93 6.93 32.51
N ALA A 161 3.54 5.75 33.04
CA ALA A 161 3.21 4.59 32.22
C ALA A 161 2.03 4.87 31.27
N ILE A 162 0.96 5.50 31.77
CA ILE A 162 -0.19 5.92 30.96
C ILE A 162 0.27 6.89 29.85
N SER A 163 1.14 7.84 30.19
CA SER A 163 1.67 8.82 29.24
C SER A 163 2.50 8.14 28.14
N LYS A 164 3.34 7.15 28.48
CA LYS A 164 4.10 6.34 27.51
C LYS A 164 3.18 5.59 26.54
N VAL A 165 2.10 4.98 27.04
CA VAL A 165 1.10 4.31 26.20
C VAL A 165 0.41 5.30 25.27
N ASN A 166 -0.06 6.43 25.80
CA ASN A 166 -0.71 7.48 24.99
C ASN A 166 0.21 8.04 23.90
N ASN A 167 1.48 8.26 24.20
CA ASN A 167 2.49 8.71 23.22
C ASN A 167 2.71 7.66 22.12
N SER A 168 2.75 6.37 22.49
CA SER A 168 2.88 5.27 21.53
C SER A 168 1.67 5.21 20.60
N ARG A 169 0.45 5.33 21.14
CA ARG A 169 -0.79 5.39 20.34
C ARG A 169 -0.86 6.60 19.44
N SER A 170 -0.47 7.78 19.94
CA SER A 170 -0.41 9.01 19.15
C SER A 170 0.56 8.88 17.97
N THR A 171 1.74 8.30 18.22
CA THR A 171 2.74 8.02 17.18
C THR A 171 2.20 7.02 16.15
N GLY A 172 1.56 5.93 16.60
CA GLY A 172 0.91 4.96 15.74
C GLY A 172 -0.18 5.58 14.86
N GLY A 173 -1.03 6.44 15.43
CA GLY A 173 -2.06 7.19 14.71
C GLY A 173 -1.49 8.13 13.65
N ALA A 174 -0.41 8.85 13.96
CA ALA A 174 0.27 9.70 12.98
C ALA A 174 0.84 8.88 11.80
N LYS A 175 1.40 7.68 12.08
CA LYS A 175 1.87 6.76 11.04
C LYS A 175 0.72 6.19 10.21
N SER A 176 -0.41 5.85 10.85
CA SER A 176 -1.62 5.40 10.15
C SER A 176 -2.12 6.47 9.17
N ASN A 177 -2.16 7.73 9.59
CA ASN A 177 -2.53 8.85 8.70
C ASN A 177 -1.54 9.00 7.54
N SER A 178 -0.23 8.91 7.81
CA SER A 178 0.80 8.96 6.76
C SER A 178 0.62 7.83 5.74
N LEU A 179 0.30 6.62 6.20
CA LEU A 179 0.01 5.48 5.34
C LEU A 179 -1.24 5.71 4.50
N SER A 180 -2.32 6.23 5.08
CA SER A 180 -3.55 6.57 4.35
C SER A 180 -3.30 7.61 3.25
N HIS A 181 -2.44 8.60 3.49
CA HIS A 181 -2.05 9.56 2.46
C HIS A 181 -1.22 8.93 1.34
N ALA A 182 -0.28 8.04 1.68
CA ALA A 182 0.50 7.31 0.68
C ALA A 182 -0.39 6.40 -0.17
N ASP A 183 -1.37 5.73 0.43
CA ASP A 183 -2.30 4.87 -0.29
C ASP A 183 -3.20 5.67 -1.25
N ALA A 184 -3.76 6.78 -0.78
CA ALA A 184 -4.55 7.67 -1.63
C ALA A 184 -3.75 8.20 -2.83
N TYR A 185 -2.46 8.50 -2.62
CA TYR A 185 -1.55 8.87 -3.71
C TYR A 185 -1.34 7.70 -4.69
N ASN A 186 -1.08 6.49 -4.20
CA ASN A 186 -0.87 5.32 -5.04
C ASN A 186 -2.09 5.00 -5.90
N GLN A 187 -3.29 5.03 -5.31
CA GLN A 187 -4.53 4.81 -6.04
C GLN A 187 -4.73 5.84 -7.15
N LEU A 188 -4.51 7.13 -6.85
CA LEU A 188 -4.61 8.21 -7.85
C LEU A 188 -3.57 8.06 -8.96
N ALA A 189 -2.31 7.77 -8.62
CA ALA A 189 -1.24 7.59 -9.58
C ALA A 189 -1.48 6.35 -10.46
N SER A 190 -1.98 5.26 -9.87
CA SER A 190 -2.32 4.02 -10.56
C SER A 190 -3.43 4.27 -11.57
N TYR A 191 -4.52 4.93 -11.14
CA TYR A 191 -5.62 5.33 -12.01
C TYR A 191 -5.16 6.21 -13.18
N ASN A 192 -4.42 7.29 -12.91
CA ASN A 192 -3.96 8.21 -13.96
C ASN A 192 -3.00 7.54 -14.96
N THR A 193 -2.14 6.64 -14.48
CA THR A 193 -1.20 5.91 -15.34
C THR A 193 -1.94 4.89 -16.21
N ALA A 194 -2.90 4.17 -15.65
CA ALA A 194 -3.76 3.25 -16.39
C ALA A 194 -4.56 4.01 -17.47
N SER A 195 -5.26 5.09 -17.10
CA SER A 195 -6.02 5.90 -18.06
C SER A 195 -5.15 6.48 -19.18
N SER A 196 -3.95 6.96 -18.83
CA SER A 196 -3.01 7.49 -19.82
C SER A 196 -2.51 6.42 -20.78
N SER A 197 -2.40 5.18 -20.33
CA SER A 197 -2.00 4.03 -21.17
C SER A 197 -3.14 3.61 -22.09
N MET A 198 -4.36 3.49 -21.55
CA MET A 198 -5.56 3.19 -22.34
C MET A 198 -5.81 4.23 -23.44
N MET A 199 -5.68 5.52 -23.14
CA MET A 199 -5.80 6.58 -24.16
C MET A 199 -4.75 6.47 -25.27
N LYS A 200 -3.53 6.03 -24.94
CA LYS A 200 -2.48 5.81 -25.94
C LYS A 200 -2.79 4.59 -26.80
N ASP A 201 -3.29 3.51 -26.21
CA ASP A 201 -3.73 2.32 -26.94
C ASP A 201 -4.87 2.64 -27.91
N GLU A 202 -5.89 3.35 -27.46
CA GLU A 202 -7.02 3.78 -28.31
C GLU A 202 -6.56 4.68 -29.46
N LEU A 203 -5.64 5.62 -29.19
CA LEU A 203 -5.08 6.50 -30.23
C LEU A 203 -4.26 5.70 -31.25
N GLN A 204 -3.46 4.74 -30.80
CA GLN A 204 -2.66 3.89 -31.68
C GLN A 204 -3.57 3.02 -32.56
N GLU A 205 -4.63 2.44 -31.98
CA GLU A 205 -5.62 1.67 -32.73
C GLU A 205 -6.33 2.53 -33.80
N LEU A 206 -6.65 3.78 -33.48
CA LEU A 206 -7.23 4.72 -34.45
C LEU A 206 -6.28 5.03 -35.61
N ILE A 207 -5.00 5.23 -35.32
CA ILE A 207 -3.95 5.45 -36.31
C ILE A 207 -3.85 4.24 -37.24
N ASP A 208 -3.79 3.03 -36.68
CA ASP A 208 -3.68 1.78 -37.43
C ASP A 208 -4.92 1.57 -38.33
N LYS A 209 -6.12 1.80 -37.80
CA LYS A 209 -7.38 1.76 -38.57
C LYS A 209 -7.39 2.77 -39.71
N TYR A 210 -6.91 3.99 -39.48
CA TYR A 210 -6.82 5.02 -40.52
C TYR A 210 -5.88 4.60 -41.66
N HIS A 211 -4.70 4.06 -41.30
CA HIS A 211 -3.74 3.55 -42.28
C HIS A 211 -4.29 2.36 -43.08
N GLU A 212 -4.93 1.39 -42.42
CA GLU A 212 -5.52 0.22 -43.10
C GLU A 212 -6.67 0.64 -44.04
N ASN A 213 -7.53 1.57 -43.61
CA ASN A 213 -8.59 2.12 -44.45
C ASN A 213 -8.04 2.82 -45.71
N ASN A 214 -6.98 3.62 -45.57
CA ASN A 214 -6.36 4.30 -46.71
C ASN A 214 -5.71 3.31 -47.70
N LYS A 215 -5.06 2.28 -47.18
CA LYS A 215 -4.50 1.18 -47.97
C LYS A 215 -5.60 0.44 -48.74
N ASN A 216 -6.71 0.08 -48.08
CA ASN A 216 -7.85 -0.59 -48.72
C ASN A 216 -8.46 0.28 -49.83
N ARG A 217 -8.65 1.58 -49.59
CA ARG A 217 -9.11 2.54 -50.61
C ARG A 217 -8.17 2.62 -51.82
N LEU A 218 -6.86 2.50 -51.61
CA LEU A 218 -5.89 2.47 -52.71
C LEU A 218 -5.98 1.17 -53.50
N LEU A 219 -6.08 0.04 -52.81
CA LEU A 219 -6.21 -1.29 -53.44
C LEU A 219 -7.49 -1.39 -54.27
N ASP A 220 -8.60 -0.86 -53.78
CA ASP A 220 -9.87 -0.84 -54.53
C ASP A 220 -9.76 0.02 -55.79
N ARG A 221 -9.10 1.19 -55.73
CA ARG A 221 -8.80 1.99 -56.93
C ARG A 221 -7.92 1.23 -57.91
N MET A 222 -6.91 0.50 -57.43
CA MET A 222 -6.05 -0.31 -58.29
C MET A 222 -6.83 -1.44 -58.97
N ARG A 223 -7.72 -2.13 -58.24
CA ARG A 223 -8.59 -3.17 -58.80
C ARG A 223 -9.51 -2.62 -59.89
N MET A 224 -10.15 -1.47 -59.65
CA MET A 224 -11.00 -0.82 -60.66
C MET A 224 -10.20 -0.42 -61.90
N MET A 225 -8.97 0.08 -61.74
CA MET A 225 -8.11 0.42 -62.89
C MET A 225 -7.68 -0.82 -63.68
N MET A 226 -7.36 -1.93 -63.00
CA MET A 226 -7.04 -3.18 -63.67
C MET A 226 -8.25 -3.73 -64.43
N GLN A 227 -9.43 -3.74 -63.81
CA GLN A 227 -10.68 -4.13 -64.48
C GLN A 227 -10.95 -3.28 -65.72
N LYS A 228 -10.83 -1.95 -65.61
CA LYS A 228 -10.98 -1.06 -66.78
C LYS A 228 -9.95 -1.34 -67.86
N LYS A 229 -8.69 -1.61 -67.49
CA LYS A 229 -7.64 -1.93 -68.46
C LYS A 229 -7.91 -3.27 -69.15
N ASP A 230 -8.37 -4.27 -68.42
CA ASP A 230 -8.73 -5.58 -68.96
C ASP A 230 -9.94 -5.47 -69.89
N GLU A 231 -10.95 -4.67 -69.53
CA GLU A 231 -12.08 -4.33 -70.39
C GLU A 231 -11.65 -3.59 -71.66
N GLU A 232 -10.73 -2.63 -71.56
CA GLU A 232 -10.17 -1.92 -72.72
C GLU A 232 -9.36 -2.83 -73.63
N GLN A 233 -8.59 -3.78 -73.06
CA GLN A 233 -7.86 -4.79 -73.81
C GLN A 233 -8.80 -5.78 -74.50
N MET A 234 -9.86 -6.22 -73.82
CA MET A 234 -10.91 -7.05 -74.43
C MET A 234 -11.61 -6.31 -75.58
N LYS A 235 -11.98 -5.05 -75.39
CA LYS A 235 -12.57 -4.21 -76.46
C LYS A 235 -11.63 -4.01 -77.65
N ARG A 236 -10.32 -3.80 -77.41
CA ARG A 236 -9.33 -3.69 -78.49
C ARG A 236 -9.14 -5.00 -79.24
N SER A 237 -9.17 -6.12 -78.52
CA SER A 237 -9.04 -7.46 -79.11
C SER A 237 -10.26 -7.81 -79.96
N THR A 238 -11.47 -7.49 -79.50
CA THR A 238 -12.70 -7.71 -80.27
C THR A 238 -12.81 -6.78 -81.49
N MET A 239 -12.35 -5.53 -81.40
CA MET A 239 -12.29 -4.61 -82.54
C MET A 239 -11.28 -5.03 -83.62
N ASN A 240 -10.14 -5.63 -83.25
CA ASN A 240 -9.17 -6.18 -84.22
C ASN A 240 -9.61 -7.51 -84.85
N LEU A 241 -10.60 -8.19 -84.28
CA LEU A 241 -11.18 -9.45 -84.82
C LEU A 241 -12.37 -9.20 -85.78
N THR A 242 -12.92 -7.98 -85.81
CA THR A 242 -14.07 -7.59 -86.64
C THR A 242 -13.73 -6.59 -87.76
N ALA A 243 -12.44 -6.28 -87.95
CA ALA A 243 -11.89 -5.55 -89.10
C ALA A 243 -11.16 -6.51 -90.04
#